data_AF-A0A8H4XQ93-F1
#
_entry.id   AF-A0A8H4XQ93-F1
#
_cell.length_a   1.000
_cell.length_b   1.000
_cell.length_c   1.000
_cell.angle_alpha   90.00
_cell.angle_beta   90.00
_cell.angle_gamma   90.00
#
_symmetry.space_group_name_H-M   'P 1'
#
loop_
_entity.id
_entity.type
_entity.pdbx_description
1 polymer ?
#
loop_
_entity_poly.entity_id
_entity_poly.type
_entity_poly.pdbx_seq_one_letter_code
_entity_poly.pdbx_strand_id
1 'polypeptide(L)'
;SSYISSQLNPPLIIVFALFCGVAIPKPQIPKFWRAWLYQLDPFTRLIGGMLVTELHDRPVVCKTSELNTFSAPDGQTCGDYMAPYFAAGAPGYIVDNATSACQYCAYKVGDQFYSAFDLSYDNRWRDLGIFLCFIVSNIIILFLGARYLNFNKR
;
A
#
# COMPACT_ATOMS: atom_id res chain seq x y z
N SER A 1 22.89 -19.56 17.69
CA SER A 1 24.12 -19.13 16.99
C SER A 1 23.76 -17.93 16.12
N SER A 2 24.28 -16.74 16.44
CA SER A 2 23.87 -15.47 15.80
C SER A 2 24.19 -15.40 14.30
N TYR A 3 25.19 -16.17 13.84
CA TYR A 3 25.59 -16.24 12.43
C TYR A 3 24.49 -16.82 11.53
N ILE A 4 23.76 -17.84 11.98
CA ILE A 4 22.69 -18.46 11.18
C ILE A 4 21.50 -17.49 11.08
N SER A 5 21.16 -16.83 12.19
CA SER A 5 20.07 -15.85 12.23
C SER A 5 20.34 -14.65 11.31
N SER A 6 21.58 -14.19 11.19
CA SER A 6 21.91 -13.08 10.30
C SER A 6 21.79 -13.42 8.82
N GLN A 7 21.94 -14.69 8.42
CA GLN A 7 21.75 -15.11 7.03
C GLN A 7 20.27 -15.29 6.66
N LEU A 8 19.44 -15.71 7.62
CA LEU A 8 18.01 -15.98 7.38
C LEU A 8 17.14 -14.72 7.41
N ASN A 9 17.56 -13.68 8.13
CA ASN A 9 16.77 -12.47 8.29
C ASN A 9 16.55 -11.69 6.97
N PRO A 10 17.59 -11.41 6.14
CA PRO A 10 17.42 -10.67 4.90
C PRO A 10 16.39 -11.27 3.91
N PRO A 11 16.43 -12.57 3.56
CA PRO A 11 15.46 -13.12 2.62
C PRO A 11 14.03 -13.08 3.16
N LEU A 12 13.82 -13.27 4.47
CA LEU A 12 12.50 -13.18 5.09
C LEU A 12 11.91 -11.76 4.99
N ILE A 13 12.72 -10.74 5.28
CA ILE A 13 12.29 -9.34 5.18
C ILE A 13 11.92 -9.00 3.73
N ILE A 14 12.70 -9.48 2.75
CA ILE A 14 12.41 -9.24 1.32
C ILE A 14 11.07 -9.87 0.93
N VAL A 15 10.81 -11.11 1.36
CA VAL A 15 9.52 -11.77 1.08
C VAL A 15 8.37 -10.97 1.69
N PHE A 16 8.45 -10.56 2.95
CA PHE A 16 7.41 -9.74 3.57
C PHE A 16 7.24 -8.39 2.87
N ALA A 17 8.33 -7.69 2.55
CA ALA A 17 8.24 -6.42 1.83
C ALA A 17 7.54 -6.54 0.45
N LEU A 18 7.78 -7.64 -0.28
CA LEU A 18 7.15 -7.86 -1.59
C LEU A 18 5.67 -8.26 -1.48
N PHE A 19 5.34 -9.10 -0.50
CA PHE A 19 4.00 -9.67 -0.35
C PHE A 19 3.09 -8.87 0.61
N CYS A 20 3.55 -7.74 1.13
CA CYS A 20 2.78 -6.89 2.04
C CYS A 20 1.50 -6.28 1.41
N GLY A 21 1.38 -6.26 0.08
CA GLY A 21 0.23 -5.71 -0.63
C GLY A 21 0.39 -4.29 -1.18
N VAL A 22 1.45 -3.58 -0.78
CA VAL A 22 1.75 -2.22 -1.25
C VAL A 22 2.68 -2.23 -2.46
N ALA A 23 3.70 -3.09 -2.46
CA ALA A 23 4.59 -3.28 -3.62
C ALA A 23 3.88 -4.03 -4.75
N ILE A 24 3.13 -5.09 -4.41
CA ILE A 24 2.31 -5.86 -5.33
C ILE A 24 0.87 -5.78 -4.81
N PRO A 25 -0.07 -5.18 -5.56
CA PRO A 25 -1.47 -5.13 -5.18
C PRO A 25 -2.02 -6.52 -4.85
N LYS A 26 -2.81 -6.62 -3.79
CA LYS A 26 -3.46 -7.88 -3.34
C LYS A 26 -4.11 -8.69 -4.48
N PRO A 27 -4.80 -8.11 -5.48
CA PRO A 27 -5.36 -8.87 -6.60
C PRO A 27 -4.31 -9.58 -7.47
N GLN A 28 -3.11 -9.00 -7.60
CA GLN A 28 -2.02 -9.50 -8.45
C GLN A 28 -1.16 -10.57 -7.77
N ILE A 29 -1.29 -10.73 -6.44
CA ILE A 29 -0.59 -11.78 -5.70
C ILE A 29 -1.17 -13.16 -6.11
N PRO A 30 -0.32 -14.16 -6.44
CA PRO A 30 -0.78 -15.50 -6.76
C PRO A 30 -1.68 -16.08 -5.66
N LYS A 31 -2.77 -16.77 -6.06
CA LYS A 31 -3.83 -17.23 -5.16
C LYS A 31 -3.31 -18.00 -3.93
N PHE A 32 -2.27 -18.80 -4.11
CA PHE A 32 -1.62 -19.54 -3.03
C PHE A 32 -1.10 -18.62 -1.93
N TRP A 33 -0.24 -17.66 -2.27
CA TRP A 33 0.38 -16.72 -1.32
C TRP A 33 -0.64 -15.71 -0.77
N ARG A 34 -1.61 -15.30 -1.58
CA ARG A 34 -2.66 -14.34 -1.17
C ARG A 34 -3.54 -14.89 -0.05
N ALA A 35 -3.75 -16.21 0.01
CA ALA A 35 -4.67 -16.83 0.97
C ALA A 35 -4.12 -16.83 2.40
N TRP A 36 -2.80 -17.02 2.57
CA TRP A 36 -2.19 -17.20 3.89
C TRP A 36 -1.06 -16.22 4.17
N LEU A 37 -0.10 -16.05 3.24
CA LEU A 37 1.09 -15.24 3.49
C LEU A 37 0.73 -13.77 3.69
N TYR A 38 -0.17 -13.24 2.85
CA TYR A 38 -0.68 -11.87 2.99
C TYR A 38 -1.37 -11.60 4.35
N GLN A 39 -1.95 -12.63 4.99
CA GLN A 39 -2.59 -12.48 6.30
C GLN A 39 -1.61 -12.66 7.46
N LEU A 40 -0.56 -13.46 7.26
CA LEU A 40 0.48 -13.75 8.25
C LEU A 40 1.56 -12.67 8.28
N ASP A 41 1.77 -11.98 7.16
CA ASP A 41 2.77 -10.93 7.02
C ASP A 41 2.43 -9.70 7.89
N PRO A 42 3.27 -9.37 8.89
CA PRO A 42 3.07 -8.20 9.73
C PRO A 42 3.19 -6.88 8.94
N PHE A 43 3.91 -6.86 7.82
CA PHE A 43 4.14 -5.65 7.03
C PHE A 43 2.87 -5.20 6.33
N THR A 44 1.97 -6.12 5.98
CA THR A 44 0.66 -5.76 5.40
C THR A 44 -0.11 -4.82 6.31
N ARG A 45 -0.17 -5.11 7.61
CA ARG A 45 -0.92 -4.31 8.58
C ARG A 45 -0.15 -3.06 9.00
N LEU A 46 1.17 -3.17 9.12
CA LEU A 46 2.03 -2.05 9.50
C LEU A 46 2.08 -0.98 8.40
N ILE A 47 2.50 -1.34 7.19
CA ILE A 47 2.67 -0.40 6.08
C ILE A 47 1.30 0.06 5.58
N GLY A 48 0.33 -0.86 5.46
CA GLY A 48 -1.05 -0.50 5.08
C GLY A 48 -1.65 0.51 6.05
N GLY A 49 -1.51 0.29 7.37
CA GLY A 49 -2.00 1.20 8.40
C GLY A 49 -1.31 2.58 8.39
N MET A 50 0.02 2.62 8.19
CA MET A 50 0.75 3.89 8.04
C MET A 50 0.32 4.65 6.79
N LEU A 51 0.24 3.96 5.65
CA LEU A 51 -0.13 4.56 4.36
C LEU A 51 -1.50 5.23 4.41
N VAL A 52 -2.52 4.51 4.90
CA VAL A 52 -3.89 5.07 4.99
C VAL A 52 -3.97 6.21 5.99
N THR A 53 -3.15 6.21 7.04
CA THR A 53 -3.18 7.28 8.05
C THR A 53 -2.51 8.55 7.54
N GLU A 54 -1.40 8.41 6.83
CA GLU A 54 -0.62 9.56 6.35
C GLU A 54 -1.29 10.25 5.15
N LEU A 55 -1.87 9.47 4.24
CA LEU A 55 -2.51 9.97 3.02
C LEU A 55 -3.97 10.40 3.20
N HIS A 56 -4.56 10.16 4.37
CA HIS A 56 -5.96 10.49 4.59
C HIS A 56 -6.22 11.99 4.48
N ASP A 57 -7.25 12.37 3.71
CA ASP A 57 -7.64 13.76 3.46
C ASP A 57 -6.50 14.67 2.97
N ARG A 58 -5.43 14.09 2.41
CA ARG A 58 -4.32 14.87 1.85
C ARG A 58 -4.64 15.30 0.42
N PRO A 59 -4.68 16.62 0.12
CA PRO A 59 -4.85 17.09 -1.25
C PRO A 59 -3.61 16.74 -2.07
N VAL A 60 -3.80 16.13 -3.23
CA VAL A 60 -2.72 15.77 -4.15
C VAL A 60 -2.55 16.90 -5.16
N VAL A 61 -1.36 17.50 -5.19
CA VAL A 61 -0.98 18.51 -6.18
C VAL A 61 0.16 17.92 -7.02
N CYS A 62 -0.16 17.47 -8.23
CA CYS A 62 0.83 16.87 -9.14
C CYS A 62 1.90 17.88 -9.57
N LYS A 63 3.16 17.45 -9.58
CA LYS A 63 4.26 18.17 -10.25
C LYS A 63 4.23 17.94 -11.76
N THR A 64 4.92 18.78 -12.52
CA THR A 64 4.99 18.66 -13.99
C THR A 64 5.47 17.29 -14.49
N SER A 65 6.30 16.58 -13.72
CA SER A 65 6.74 15.21 -14.03
C SER A 65 5.70 14.12 -13.77
N GLU A 66 4.68 14.40 -12.95
CA GLU A 66 3.61 13.47 -12.57
C GLU A 66 2.34 13.69 -13.40
N LEU A 67 2.30 14.79 -14.15
CA LEU A 67 1.21 15.11 -15.06
C LEU A 67 1.29 14.24 -16.31
N ASN A 68 0.17 13.62 -16.66
CA ASN A 68 0.01 12.93 -17.92
C ASN A 68 -0.41 13.92 -18.98
N THR A 69 0.43 14.09 -20.00
CA THR A 69 0.15 14.96 -21.14
C THR A 69 -0.52 14.19 -22.27
N PHE A 70 -1.63 14.70 -22.77
CA PHE A 70 -2.31 14.17 -23.95
C PHE A 70 -2.88 15.32 -24.80
N SER A 71 -3.31 15.04 -26.02
CA SER A 71 -4.00 16.03 -26.87
C SER A 71 -5.48 15.67 -26.99
N ALA A 72 -6.35 16.67 -26.83
CA ALA A 72 -7.78 16.52 -27.08
C ALA A 72 -8.04 16.42 -28.60
N PRO A 73 -9.10 15.71 -29.03
CA PRO A 73 -9.55 15.72 -30.42
C PRO A 73 -9.91 17.13 -30.92
N ASP A 74 -9.82 17.34 -32.24
CA ASP A 74 -10.11 18.64 -32.86
C ASP A 74 -11.53 19.13 -32.51
N GLY A 75 -11.63 20.35 -32.00
CA GLY A 75 -12.89 21.01 -31.66
C GLY A 75 -13.42 20.76 -30.24
N GLN A 76 -12.69 20.05 -29.38
CA GLN A 76 -13.03 19.88 -27.96
C GLN A 76 -11.95 20.45 -27.02
N THR A 77 -12.36 20.93 -25.84
CA THR A 77 -11.42 21.28 -24.77
C THR A 77 -11.03 20.04 -23.96
N CYS A 78 -9.89 20.08 -23.27
CA CYS A 78 -9.45 18.98 -22.40
C CYS A 78 -10.52 18.57 -21.37
N GLY A 79 -11.20 19.57 -20.80
CA GLY A 79 -12.28 19.40 -19.83
C GLY A 79 -13.48 18.70 -20.43
N ASP A 80 -13.90 19.10 -21.63
CA ASP A 80 -15.06 18.49 -22.31
C ASP A 80 -14.77 17.04 -22.70
N TYR A 81 -13.56 16.76 -23.17
CA TYR A 81 -13.14 15.41 -23.53
C TYR A 81 -13.11 14.46 -22.32
N MET A 82 -12.66 14.94 -21.16
CA MET A 82 -12.61 14.13 -19.93
C MET A 82 -13.88 14.19 -19.08
N ALA A 83 -14.84 15.05 -19.38
CA ALA A 83 -16.13 15.10 -18.70
C ALA A 83 -16.82 13.72 -18.58
N PRO A 84 -16.95 12.90 -19.65
CA PRO A 84 -17.51 11.56 -19.53
C PRO A 84 -16.66 10.62 -18.66
N TYR A 85 -15.33 10.81 -18.63
CA TYR A 85 -14.41 10.02 -17.82
C TYR A 85 -14.58 10.31 -16.32
N PHE A 86 -14.69 11.58 -15.95
CA PHE A 86 -15.01 11.98 -14.57
C PHE A 86 -16.43 11.58 -14.17
N ALA A 87 -17.40 11.66 -15.10
CA ALA A 87 -18.77 11.20 -14.87
C ALA A 87 -18.85 9.68 -14.64
N ALA A 88 -17.93 8.89 -15.21
CA ALA A 88 -17.80 7.45 -14.96
C ALA A 88 -17.19 7.12 -13.58
N GLY A 89 -16.84 8.13 -12.77
CA GLY A 89 -16.29 7.95 -11.42
C GLY A 89 -14.77 7.85 -11.38
N ALA A 90 -14.07 8.22 -12.44
CA ALA A 90 -12.62 8.25 -12.42
C ALA A 90 -12.09 9.36 -11.47
N PRO A 91 -11.05 9.07 -10.67
CA PRO A 91 -10.41 10.06 -9.80
C PRO A 91 -9.59 11.08 -10.60
N GLY A 92 -9.10 12.12 -9.92
CA GLY A 92 -8.16 13.08 -10.51
C GLY A 92 -8.77 14.42 -10.91
N TYR A 93 -7.97 15.22 -11.61
CA TYR A 93 -8.34 16.54 -12.10
C TYR A 93 -7.45 16.98 -13.28
N ILE A 94 -7.93 17.94 -14.05
CA ILE A 94 -7.17 18.59 -15.13
C ILE A 94 -6.59 19.90 -14.59
N VAL A 95 -5.34 20.19 -14.92
CA VAL A 95 -4.66 21.44 -14.51
C VAL A 95 -5.06 22.61 -15.41
N ASP A 96 -5.13 22.39 -16.73
CA ASP A 96 -5.42 23.43 -17.71
C ASP A 96 -6.42 22.96 -18.78
N ASN A 97 -7.35 23.84 -19.15
CA ASN A 97 -8.40 23.57 -20.12
C ASN A 97 -8.01 24.03 -21.54
N ALA A 98 -6.79 23.67 -21.95
CA ALA A 98 -6.28 23.95 -23.28
C ALA A 98 -6.99 23.10 -24.36
N THR A 99 -6.70 23.37 -25.63
CA THR A 99 -7.07 22.48 -26.77
C THR A 99 -5.92 21.57 -27.17
N SER A 100 -4.68 21.98 -26.92
CA SER A 100 -3.45 21.21 -27.17
C SER A 100 -2.63 21.09 -25.87
N ALA A 101 -2.02 19.93 -25.64
CA ALA A 101 -1.22 19.61 -24.45
C ALA A 101 -1.99 19.65 -23.11
N CYS A 102 -3.10 18.91 -23.03
CA CYS A 102 -3.86 18.67 -21.81
C CYS A 102 -3.00 18.04 -20.72
N GLN A 103 -3.05 18.58 -19.51
CA GLN A 103 -2.33 18.06 -18.35
C GLN A 103 -3.31 17.46 -17.33
N TYR A 104 -3.19 16.15 -17.10
CA TYR A 104 -4.05 15.41 -16.18
C TYR A 104 -3.28 14.85 -14.99
N CYS A 105 -3.84 15.05 -13.80
CA CYS A 105 -3.38 14.47 -12.54
C CYS A 105 -4.33 13.33 -12.13
N ALA A 106 -3.79 12.13 -11.92
CA ALA A 106 -4.57 10.92 -11.68
C ALA A 106 -5.32 10.88 -10.33
N TYR A 107 -4.87 11.67 -9.35
CA TYR A 107 -5.43 11.68 -8.01
C TYR A 107 -5.69 13.10 -7.55
N LYS A 108 -6.83 13.31 -6.89
CA LYS A 108 -7.20 14.59 -6.26
C LYS A 108 -6.96 14.56 -4.76
N VAL A 109 -7.21 13.41 -4.13
CA VAL A 109 -7.06 13.17 -2.69
C VAL A 109 -6.28 11.87 -2.49
N GLY A 110 -5.42 11.83 -1.48
CA GLY A 110 -4.60 10.66 -1.14
C GLY A 110 -5.42 9.39 -0.89
N ASP A 111 -6.68 9.52 -0.50
CA ASP A 111 -7.63 8.40 -0.36
C ASP A 111 -7.80 7.59 -1.64
N GLN A 112 -7.76 8.25 -2.80
CA GLN A 112 -7.91 7.61 -4.11
C GLN A 112 -6.69 6.75 -4.48
N PHE A 113 -5.54 7.00 -3.86
CA PHE A 113 -4.33 6.23 -4.11
C PHE A 113 -4.43 4.85 -3.45
N TYR A 114 -4.74 4.80 -2.15
CA TYR A 114 -4.74 3.52 -1.43
C TYR A 114 -6.01 2.69 -1.67
N SER A 115 -7.10 3.28 -2.18
CA SER A 115 -8.32 2.54 -2.55
C SER A 115 -8.04 1.51 -3.65
N ALA A 116 -7.07 1.76 -4.55
CA ALA A 116 -6.65 0.80 -5.57
C ALA A 116 -6.02 -0.47 -4.98
N PHE A 117 -5.56 -0.42 -3.74
CA PHE A 117 -4.90 -1.52 -3.04
C PHE A 117 -5.84 -2.27 -2.08
N ASP A 118 -7.16 -2.03 -2.13
CA ASP A 118 -8.15 -2.64 -1.20
C ASP A 118 -7.89 -2.25 0.27
N LEU A 119 -7.31 -1.07 0.49
CA LEU A 119 -7.07 -0.49 1.81
C LEU A 119 -8.15 0.54 2.13
N SER A 120 -8.54 0.62 3.40
CA SER A 120 -9.52 1.59 3.89
C SER A 120 -9.08 2.18 5.22
N TYR A 121 -9.30 3.49 5.37
CA TYR A 121 -9.01 4.24 6.58
C TYR A 121 -9.78 3.74 7.81
N ASP A 122 -11.00 3.22 7.63
CA ASP A 122 -11.82 2.71 8.73
C ASP A 122 -11.18 1.50 9.43
N ASN A 123 -10.39 0.73 8.69
CA ASN A 123 -9.78 -0.51 9.17
C ASN A 123 -8.48 -0.31 9.96
N ARG A 124 -7.91 0.90 10.00
CA ARG A 124 -6.59 1.15 10.59
C ARG A 124 -6.45 0.69 12.05
N TRP A 125 -7.49 0.83 12.86
CA TRP A 125 -7.46 0.44 14.27
C TRP A 125 -7.49 -1.08 14.46
N ARG A 126 -8.26 -1.77 13.61
CA ARG A 126 -8.25 -3.24 13.52
C ARG A 126 -6.86 -3.72 13.12
N ASP A 127 -6.29 -3.09 12.10
CA ASP A 127 -5.00 -3.49 11.53
C ASP A 127 -3.84 -3.23 12.51
N LEU A 128 -3.87 -2.12 13.25
CA LEU A 128 -2.96 -1.82 14.36
C LEU A 128 -3.07 -2.87 15.49
N GLY A 129 -4.31 -3.25 15.85
CA GLY A 129 -4.55 -4.28 16.86
C GLY A 129 -3.98 -5.64 16.45
N ILE A 130 -4.19 -6.06 15.20
CA ILE A 130 -3.64 -7.31 14.66
C ILE A 130 -2.10 -7.28 14.69
N PHE A 131 -1.50 -6.16 14.28
CA PHE A 131 -0.05 -5.98 14.33
C PHE A 131 0.50 -6.06 15.77
N LEU A 132 -0.18 -5.42 16.73
CA LEU A 132 0.20 -5.48 18.14
C LEU A 132 0.12 -6.91 18.69
N CYS A 133 -0.94 -7.65 18.35
CA CYS A 133 -1.06 -9.08 18.69
C CYS A 133 0.10 -9.91 18.12
N PHE A 134 0.58 -9.59 16.92
CA PHE A 134 1.74 -10.24 16.32
C PHE A 134 3.04 -9.96 17.09
N ILE A 135 3.27 -8.72 17.53
CA ILE A 135 4.43 -8.37 18.37
C ILE A 135 4.38 -9.16 19.69
N VAL A 136 3.22 -9.15 20.36
CA VAL A 136 3.05 -9.83 21.65
C VAL A 136 3.26 -11.34 21.52
N SER A 137 2.74 -11.98 20.47
CA SER A 137 2.94 -13.41 20.24
C SER A 137 4.41 -13.76 19.98
N ASN A 138 5.13 -12.95 19.21
CA ASN A 138 6.56 -13.13 18.97
C ASN A 138 7.38 -12.97 20.25
N ILE A 139 7.05 -12.00 21.10
CA ILE A 139 7.67 -11.83 22.42
C ILE A 139 7.45 -13.07 23.29
N ILE A 140 6.21 -13.59 23.34
CA ILE A 140 5.88 -14.81 24.11
C ILE A 140 6.70 -16.00 23.60
N ILE A 141 6.75 -16.23 22.28
CA ILE A 141 7.54 -17.31 21.67
C ILE A 141 9.02 -17.18 22.03
N LEU A 142 9.57 -15.97 21.99
CA LEU A 142 10.96 -15.70 22.32
C LEU A 142 11.25 -16.01 23.80
N PHE A 143 10.38 -15.57 24.72
CA PHE A 143 10.53 -15.88 26.15
C PHE A 143 10.40 -17.38 26.45
N LEU A 144 9.42 -18.07 25.84
CA LEU A 144 9.24 -19.51 26.00
C LEU A 144 10.43 -20.29 25.43
N GLY A 145 10.90 -19.92 24.24
CA GLY A 145 12.08 -20.52 23.61
C GLY A 145 13.34 -20.32 24.44
N ALA A 146 13.57 -19.11 24.95
CA ALA A 146 14.68 -18.81 25.85
C ALA A 146 14.60 -19.63 27.14
N ARG A 147 13.41 -19.77 27.74
CA ARG A 147 13.20 -20.59 28.95
C ARG A 147 13.46 -22.07 28.67
N TYR A 148 12.96 -22.61 27.56
CA TYR A 148 13.19 -24.00 27.17
C TYR A 148 14.67 -24.31 26.94
N LEU A 149 15.37 -23.46 26.20
CA LEU A 149 16.80 -23.62 25.94
C LEU A 149 17.65 -23.49 27.22
N ASN A 150 17.26 -22.61 28.14
CA ASN A 150 17.93 -22.49 29.44
C ASN A 150 17.64 -23.67 30.37
N PHE A 151 16.43 -24.25 30.32
CA PHE A 151 16.10 -25.46 31.07
C PHE A 151 16.91 -26.67 30.59
N ASN A 152 17.06 -26.82 29.27
CA ASN A 152 17.82 -27.93 28.67
C ASN A 152 19.35 -27.77 28.78
N LYS A 153 19.82 -26.62 29.26
CA LYS A 153 21.24 -26.34 29.56
C LYS A 153 21.62 -26.63 31.02
N ARG A 154 20.64 -26.84 31.90
CA ARG A 154 20.85 -27.32 33.27
C ARG A 154 20.74 -28.84 33.30
#